data_AF-A0A6C0KWG2-F1
#
_entry.id   AF-A0A6C0KWG2-F1
#
_cell.length_a   1.000
_cell.length_b   1.000
_cell.length_c   1.000
_cell.angle_alpha   90.00
_cell.angle_beta   90.00
_cell.angle_gamma   90.00
#
_symmetry.space_group_name_H-M   'P 1'
#
loop_
_entity.id
_entity.type
_entity.pdbx_description
1 polymer ?
#
loop_
_entity_poly.entity_id
_entity_poly.type
_entity_poly.pdbx_seq_one_letter_code
_entity_poly.pdbx_strand_id
1 'polypeptide(L)'
;MNLISRICNSYKCSLDDEVNEKDDNISQDSMWIHWIKPKLTDILTDCYNNDIEKTYYNISKPYKNNITFGFEDYCTFETFEELETFNDIIIKSCIINLCKSLGLLRVLNPEGGERSDLYKIDIDIEDILLKLDEYFGFKIDFPDVFFENNTTYNWLSYVNVNKDLQNTGIITEENANFHYGKYEKRKYNAEMGIFTSRGILKMRAVHSLHFISRIKETLKDNIINSTILEIGGGLGRNAYYAKKLGVKKYIIIDLPSTCIMSSYYLGKTLGEENITLYSETTDNYVHILPTFEYINNRNVDLVVQFDGLTEMGMINSEKYINNFNKISQLFLSINHEANTYTVNDLYKKNKNIICVHRFLSWYRDGYVEELLKCENNV
;
A
#
# COMPACT_ATOMS: atom_id res chain seq x y z
N MET A 1 -22.41 -4.43 5.85
CA MET A 1 -22.41 -5.91 5.78
C MET A 1 -22.31 -6.42 4.35
N ASN A 2 -22.83 -5.70 3.34
CA ASN A 2 -22.69 -6.08 1.92
C ASN A 2 -21.21 -6.21 1.47
N LEU A 3 -20.37 -5.20 1.73
CA LEU A 3 -18.93 -5.27 1.40
C LEU A 3 -18.23 -6.55 1.87
N ILE A 4 -18.45 -6.97 3.11
CA ILE A 4 -17.74 -8.11 3.69
C ILE A 4 -18.14 -9.40 2.98
N SER A 5 -19.44 -9.56 2.67
CA SER A 5 -19.90 -10.71 1.89
C SER A 5 -19.29 -10.72 0.48
N ARG A 6 -19.16 -9.56 -0.17
CA ARG A 6 -18.50 -9.44 -1.47
C ARG A 6 -17.03 -9.83 -1.39
N ILE A 7 -16.33 -9.37 -0.35
CA ILE A 7 -14.91 -9.69 -0.09
C ILE A 7 -14.74 -11.20 0.11
N CYS A 8 -15.55 -11.83 0.97
CA CYS A 8 -15.49 -13.27 1.20
C CYS A 8 -15.73 -14.07 -0.09
N ASN A 9 -16.74 -13.69 -0.87
CA ASN A 9 -17.03 -14.34 -2.15
C ASN A 9 -15.86 -14.20 -3.14
N SER A 10 -15.36 -12.97 -3.32
CA SER A 10 -14.20 -12.71 -4.19
C SER A 10 -12.98 -13.53 -3.79
N TYR A 11 -12.65 -13.56 -2.50
CA TYR A 11 -11.50 -14.32 -1.99
C TYR A 11 -11.66 -15.82 -2.22
N LYS A 12 -12.86 -16.37 -1.94
CA LYS A 12 -13.17 -17.77 -2.19
C LYS A 12 -13.02 -18.13 -3.66
N CYS A 13 -13.65 -17.36 -4.56
CA CYS A 13 -13.52 -17.57 -5.99
C CYS A 13 -12.05 -17.51 -6.46
N SER A 14 -11.27 -16.54 -5.99
CA SER A 14 -9.85 -16.43 -6.35
C SER A 14 -9.05 -17.67 -5.94
N LEU A 15 -9.30 -18.25 -4.76
CA LEU A 15 -8.61 -19.46 -4.33
C LEU A 15 -9.08 -20.71 -5.08
N ASP A 16 -10.38 -20.84 -5.30
CA ASP A 16 -10.95 -21.99 -6.02
C ASP A 16 -10.40 -22.02 -7.47
N ASP A 17 -10.23 -20.86 -8.11
CA ASP A 17 -9.66 -20.75 -9.46
C ASP A 17 -8.13 -20.87 -9.49
N GLU A 18 -7.40 -20.34 -8.50
CA GLU A 18 -5.93 -20.51 -8.39
C GLU A 18 -5.54 -22.00 -8.26
N VAL A 19 -6.34 -22.82 -7.58
CA VAL A 19 -6.13 -24.28 -7.50
C VAL A 19 -6.35 -24.98 -8.85
N ASN A 20 -7.22 -24.42 -9.69
CA ASN A 20 -7.54 -24.97 -11.01
C ASN A 20 -6.53 -24.54 -12.09
N GLU A 21 -5.89 -23.39 -11.93
CA GLU A 21 -4.82 -22.92 -12.83
C GLU A 21 -3.49 -23.65 -12.55
N LYS A 22 -3.29 -24.77 -13.26
CA LYS A 22 -2.10 -25.64 -13.09
C LYS A 22 -0.80 -25.10 -13.70
N ASP A 23 -0.84 -24.07 -14.55
CA ASP A 23 0.27 -23.75 -15.46
C ASP A 23 0.94 -22.37 -15.28
N ASP A 24 0.41 -21.45 -14.47
CA ASP A 24 1.01 -20.11 -14.31
C ASP A 24 1.07 -19.64 -12.84
N ASN A 25 1.81 -20.40 -12.01
CA ASN A 25 2.07 -20.08 -10.61
C ASN A 25 3.00 -18.86 -10.41
N ILE A 26 2.51 -17.67 -10.76
CA ILE A 26 3.14 -16.38 -10.45
C ILE A 26 3.20 -16.16 -8.91
N SER A 27 2.38 -16.88 -8.13
CA SER A 27 2.26 -16.70 -6.68
C SER A 27 3.28 -17.49 -5.85
N GLN A 28 3.66 -18.72 -6.22
CA GLN A 28 4.26 -19.70 -5.29
C GLN A 28 5.62 -19.33 -4.68
N ASP A 29 6.43 -18.50 -5.36
CA ASP A 29 7.78 -18.12 -4.93
C ASP A 29 7.86 -16.72 -4.30
N SER A 30 6.73 -16.16 -3.85
CA SER A 30 6.75 -14.89 -3.12
C SER A 30 7.16 -15.11 -1.66
N MET A 31 8.16 -14.37 -1.18
CA MET A 31 8.54 -14.37 0.23
C MET A 31 7.36 -13.98 1.14
N TRP A 32 6.44 -13.20 0.59
CA TRP A 32 5.20 -12.80 1.25
C TRP A 32 4.31 -14.00 1.58
N ILE A 33 4.19 -15.02 0.72
CA ILE A 33 3.41 -16.22 1.05
C ILE A 33 3.97 -16.90 2.30
N HIS A 34 5.30 -16.97 2.43
CA HIS A 34 5.94 -17.68 3.53
C HIS A 34 5.82 -16.91 4.85
N TRP A 35 5.86 -15.58 4.79
CA TRP A 35 5.87 -14.73 5.99
C TRP A 35 4.47 -14.28 6.44
N ILE A 36 3.55 -14.09 5.48
CA ILE A 36 2.20 -13.59 5.73
C ILE A 36 1.24 -14.75 5.99
N LYS A 37 1.24 -15.81 5.18
CA LYS A 37 0.22 -16.88 5.25
C LYS A 37 0.09 -17.50 6.66
N PRO A 38 1.18 -17.83 7.38
CA PRO A 38 1.07 -18.35 8.74
C PRO A 38 0.39 -17.38 9.71
N LYS A 39 0.63 -16.06 9.54
CA LYS A 39 0.07 -15.00 10.39
C LYS A 39 -1.39 -14.70 10.08
N LEU A 40 -1.88 -15.03 8.89
CA LEU A 40 -3.25 -14.72 8.46
C LEU A 40 -4.22 -15.90 8.52
N THR A 41 -3.76 -17.09 8.93
CA THR A 41 -4.51 -18.35 8.81
C THR A 41 -5.96 -18.24 9.27
N ASP A 42 -6.22 -17.63 10.44
CA ASP A 42 -7.57 -17.49 10.99
C ASP A 42 -8.47 -16.60 10.12
N ILE A 43 -7.96 -15.43 9.68
CA ILE A 43 -8.72 -14.48 8.87
C ILE A 43 -9.01 -15.05 7.48
N LEU A 44 -8.03 -15.70 6.87
CA LEU A 44 -8.18 -16.35 5.57
C LEU A 44 -9.21 -17.49 5.67
N THR A 45 -9.20 -18.24 6.78
CA THR A 45 -10.17 -19.31 7.03
C THR A 45 -11.58 -18.75 7.24
N ASP A 46 -11.73 -17.71 8.06
CA ASP A 46 -13.02 -17.04 8.29
C ASP A 46 -13.58 -16.47 6.98
N CYS A 47 -12.73 -15.81 6.18
CA CYS A 47 -13.08 -15.25 4.88
C CYS A 47 -13.53 -16.35 3.90
N TYR A 48 -12.76 -17.44 3.78
CA TYR A 48 -13.08 -18.57 2.90
C TYR A 48 -14.39 -19.27 3.29
N ASN A 49 -14.62 -19.44 4.59
CA ASN A 49 -15.84 -20.05 5.13
C ASN A 49 -17.04 -19.10 5.13
N ASN A 50 -16.87 -17.87 4.66
CA ASN A 50 -17.90 -16.83 4.63
C ASN A 50 -18.46 -16.48 6.03
N ASP A 51 -17.61 -16.51 7.06
CA ASP A 51 -17.92 -16.06 8.42
C ASP A 51 -17.86 -14.53 8.51
N ILE A 52 -18.92 -13.88 8.01
CA ILE A 52 -19.00 -12.43 7.80
C ILE A 52 -18.63 -11.62 9.06
N GLU A 53 -19.09 -12.05 10.23
CA GLU A 53 -18.87 -11.31 11.48
C GLU A 53 -17.41 -11.37 11.91
N LYS A 54 -16.80 -12.57 11.88
CA LYS A 54 -15.38 -12.72 12.22
C LYS A 54 -14.47 -12.09 11.19
N THR A 55 -14.76 -12.23 9.91
CA THR A 55 -14.01 -11.55 8.84
C THR A 55 -14.06 -10.04 9.05
N TYR A 56 -15.23 -9.47 9.29
CA TYR A 56 -15.37 -8.03 9.60
C TYR A 56 -14.54 -7.63 10.82
N TYR A 57 -14.66 -8.37 11.93
CA TYR A 57 -13.93 -8.08 13.16
C TYR A 57 -12.41 -8.04 12.92
N ASN A 58 -11.91 -9.01 12.15
CA ASN A 58 -10.49 -9.12 11.86
C ASN A 58 -9.99 -8.00 10.94
N ILE A 59 -10.67 -7.74 9.82
CA ILE A 59 -10.16 -6.77 8.84
C ILE A 59 -10.40 -5.32 9.26
N SER A 60 -11.39 -5.05 10.12
CA SER A 60 -11.61 -3.70 10.68
C SER A 60 -10.60 -3.31 11.76
N LYS A 61 -9.84 -4.27 12.30
CA LYS A 61 -8.89 -4.05 13.41
C LYS A 61 -7.51 -4.65 13.07
N PRO A 62 -6.85 -4.19 11.99
CA PRO A 62 -5.61 -4.78 11.50
C PRO A 62 -4.48 -4.73 12.53
N TYR A 63 -4.52 -3.75 13.44
CA TYR A 63 -3.57 -3.63 14.56
C TYR A 63 -3.63 -4.78 15.56
N LYS A 64 -4.71 -5.59 15.58
CA LYS A 64 -4.86 -6.73 16.51
C LYS A 64 -4.30 -8.03 15.97
N ASN A 65 -4.18 -8.17 14.65
CA ASN A 65 -3.87 -9.43 13.99
C ASN A 65 -2.73 -9.33 12.97
N ASN A 66 -2.11 -8.15 12.83
CA ASN A 66 -1.01 -7.90 11.90
C ASN A 66 -1.36 -8.24 10.45
N ILE A 67 -2.64 -8.16 10.05
CA ILE A 67 -3.05 -8.52 8.69
C ILE A 67 -2.37 -7.67 7.61
N THR A 68 -1.94 -6.48 7.98
CA THR A 68 -1.26 -5.54 7.08
C THR A 68 0.26 -5.55 7.21
N PHE A 69 0.83 -6.57 7.86
CA PHE A 69 2.27 -6.67 8.07
C PHE A 69 3.04 -6.64 6.74
N GLY A 70 3.99 -5.72 6.64
CA GLY A 70 4.93 -5.63 5.53
C GLY A 70 4.53 -4.66 4.41
N PHE A 71 3.23 -4.49 4.15
CA PHE A 71 2.75 -3.55 3.13
C PHE A 71 2.06 -2.31 3.73
N GLU A 72 2.01 -2.20 5.06
CA GLU A 72 1.34 -1.09 5.72
C GLU A 72 1.97 -0.70 7.06
N ASP A 73 1.69 0.54 7.43
CA ASP A 73 2.16 1.26 8.61
C ASP A 73 1.38 0.95 9.89
N TYR A 74 0.91 -0.28 10.08
CA TYR A 74 0.35 -0.73 11.37
C TYR A 74 1.37 -1.51 12.20
N CYS A 75 2.65 -1.19 12.00
CA CYS A 75 3.78 -1.79 12.69
C CYS A 75 3.79 -1.43 14.18
N THR A 76 4.39 -2.32 14.97
CA THR A 76 4.50 -2.17 16.42
C THR A 76 5.84 -1.53 16.78
N PHE A 77 5.82 -0.44 17.55
CA PHE A 77 7.03 0.12 18.17
C PHE A 77 7.18 -0.42 19.59
N GLU A 78 8.43 -0.62 20.02
CA GLU A 78 8.72 -1.11 21.36
C GLU A 78 8.58 0.00 22.39
N THR A 79 8.76 1.27 22.00
CA THR A 79 8.65 2.44 22.90
C THR A 79 7.95 3.65 22.26
N PHE A 80 7.48 4.58 23.09
CA PHE A 80 6.88 5.85 22.65
C PHE A 80 7.92 6.82 22.09
N GLU A 81 9.15 6.81 22.61
CA GLU A 81 10.26 7.63 22.10
C GLU A 81 10.66 7.22 20.68
N GLU A 82 10.66 5.92 20.37
CA GLU A 82 10.84 5.42 19.00
C GLU A 82 9.73 5.91 18.06
N LEU A 83 8.49 5.95 18.54
CA LEU A 83 7.34 6.43 17.78
C LEU A 83 7.43 7.94 17.50
N GLU A 84 7.74 8.76 18.50
CA GLU A 84 7.94 10.20 18.34
C GLU A 84 9.10 10.49 17.38
N THR A 85 10.23 9.82 17.56
CA THR A 85 11.40 9.94 16.66
C THR A 85 11.01 9.55 15.23
N PHE A 86 10.27 8.45 15.06
CA PHE A 86 9.80 7.99 13.75
C PHE A 86 8.87 9.02 13.08
N ASN A 87 7.90 9.55 13.82
CA ASN A 87 6.93 10.52 13.32
C ASN A 87 7.59 11.86 12.97
N ASP A 88 8.31 12.45 13.92
CA ASP A 88 8.83 13.81 13.78
C ASP A 88 10.05 13.88 12.86
N ILE A 89 10.93 12.88 12.88
CA ILE A 89 12.13 12.92 12.05
C ILE A 89 11.82 12.30 10.70
N ILE A 90 11.24 11.11 10.64
CA ILE A 90 11.19 10.36 9.38
C ILE A 90 10.02 10.84 8.52
N ILE A 91 8.79 10.87 9.05
CA ILE A 91 7.61 11.28 8.24
C ILE A 91 7.73 12.74 7.80
N LYS A 92 8.09 13.66 8.72
CA LYS A 92 8.28 15.09 8.39
C LYS A 92 9.40 15.27 7.36
N SER A 93 10.53 14.58 7.51
CA SER A 93 11.61 14.67 6.51
C SER A 93 11.19 14.12 5.15
N CYS A 94 10.46 13.00 5.11
CA CYS A 94 9.98 12.42 3.86
C CYS A 94 9.03 13.36 3.12
N ILE A 95 8.05 13.99 3.80
CA ILE A 95 7.13 14.91 3.14
C ILE A 95 7.81 16.23 2.72
N ILE A 96 8.81 16.71 3.49
CA ILE A 96 9.64 17.85 3.08
C ILE A 96 10.46 17.49 1.84
N ASN A 97 11.06 16.30 1.80
CA ASN A 97 11.85 15.84 0.66
C ASN A 97 10.97 15.62 -0.59
N LEU A 98 9.72 15.19 -0.41
CA LEU A 98 8.72 15.18 -1.47
C LEU A 98 8.51 16.59 -2.03
N CYS A 99 8.27 17.56 -1.17
CA CYS A 99 8.07 18.93 -1.64
C CYS A 99 9.30 19.50 -2.34
N LYS A 100 10.51 19.15 -1.90
CA LYS A 100 11.77 19.55 -2.58
C LYS A 100 11.88 18.90 -3.95
N SER A 101 11.59 17.60 -4.07
CA SER A 101 11.68 16.88 -5.35
C SER A 101 10.65 17.37 -6.37
N LEU A 102 9.48 17.82 -5.90
CA LEU A 102 8.45 18.46 -6.72
C LEU A 102 8.71 19.95 -7.02
N GLY A 103 9.81 20.52 -6.51
CA GLY A 103 10.14 21.94 -6.70
C GLY A 103 9.26 22.93 -5.90
N LEU A 104 8.48 22.44 -4.93
CA LEU A 104 7.60 23.25 -4.06
C LEU A 104 8.37 23.92 -2.91
N LEU A 105 9.49 23.33 -2.53
CA LEU A 105 10.45 23.89 -1.58
C LEU A 105 11.83 23.96 -2.24
N ARG A 106 12.59 25.01 -1.92
CA ARG A 106 13.96 25.14 -2.40
C ARG A 106 14.87 24.12 -1.72
N VAL A 107 15.74 23.50 -2.49
CA VAL A 107 16.85 22.70 -1.97
C VAL A 107 17.94 23.61 -1.41
N LEU A 108 18.66 23.13 -0.40
CA LEU A 108 19.78 23.87 0.17
C LEU A 108 20.91 23.96 -0.84
N ASN A 109 21.63 25.08 -0.86
CA ASN A 109 22.88 25.17 -1.60
C ASN A 109 23.96 24.35 -0.85
N PRO A 110 24.38 23.19 -1.36
CA PRO A 110 25.39 22.37 -0.68
C PRO A 110 26.75 23.09 -0.60
N GLU A 111 26.99 24.12 -1.42
CA GLU A 111 28.23 24.91 -1.45
C GLU A 111 28.22 26.09 -0.47
N GLY A 112 27.09 26.37 0.20
CA GLY A 112 26.90 27.54 1.07
C GLY A 112 27.61 27.47 2.43
N GLY A 113 28.22 26.32 2.77
CA GLY A 113 28.84 26.08 4.08
C GLY A 113 27.85 26.10 5.25
N GLU A 114 28.38 26.19 6.48
CA GLU A 114 27.61 26.24 7.74
C GLU A 114 26.70 27.48 7.88
N ARG A 115 26.74 28.43 6.93
CA ARG A 115 25.88 29.63 6.91
C ARG A 115 24.47 29.39 6.38
N SER A 116 24.08 28.15 6.13
CA SER A 116 22.68 27.82 5.84
C SER A 116 21.94 27.62 7.16
N ASP A 117 21.39 28.71 7.72
CA ASP A 117 20.46 28.73 8.87
C ASP A 117 19.15 27.93 8.63
N LEU A 118 19.14 26.99 7.68
CA LEU A 118 17.99 26.31 7.11
C LEU A 118 17.80 24.88 7.64
N TYR A 119 18.72 24.36 8.47
CA TYR A 119 18.43 23.20 9.32
C TYR A 119 17.40 23.52 10.42
N LYS A 120 17.02 24.80 10.54
CA LYS A 120 15.94 25.30 11.40
C LYS A 120 14.72 25.78 10.59
N ILE A 121 14.52 25.26 9.38
CA ILE A 121 13.24 25.47 8.73
C ILE A 121 12.18 24.65 9.50
N ASP A 122 11.57 25.29 10.50
CA ASP A 122 10.34 24.83 11.10
C ASP A 122 9.18 25.18 10.15
N ILE A 123 9.05 24.40 9.08
CA ILE A 123 7.87 24.48 8.22
C ILE A 123 6.74 23.73 8.92
N ASP A 124 5.61 24.41 9.04
CA ASP A 124 4.34 23.82 9.42
C ASP A 124 3.89 22.80 8.35
N ILE A 125 3.47 21.61 8.80
CA ILE A 125 2.95 20.56 7.94
C ILE A 125 1.70 21.03 7.18
N GLU A 126 0.86 21.89 7.78
CA GLU A 126 -0.33 22.40 7.09
C GLU A 126 0.04 23.26 5.86
N ASP A 127 1.10 24.05 5.94
CA ASP A 127 1.61 24.84 4.81
C ASP A 127 2.16 23.93 3.70
N ILE A 128 2.82 22.82 4.07
CA ILE A 128 3.25 21.79 3.12
C ILE A 128 2.05 21.18 2.40
N LEU A 129 1.00 20.83 3.14
CA LEU A 129 -0.19 20.21 2.57
C LEU A 129 -0.91 21.17 1.61
N LEU A 130 -0.94 22.47 1.89
CA LEU A 130 -1.49 23.47 0.97
C LEU A 130 -0.70 23.56 -0.35
N LYS A 131 0.64 23.52 -0.29
CA LYS A 131 1.49 23.48 -1.49
C LYS A 131 1.28 22.21 -2.31
N LEU A 132 1.12 21.08 -1.64
CA LEU A 132 0.84 19.82 -2.31
C LEU A 132 -0.56 19.82 -2.93
N ASP A 133 -1.56 20.42 -2.29
CA ASP A 133 -2.90 20.57 -2.89
C ASP A 133 -2.84 21.31 -4.22
N GLU A 134 -2.10 22.42 -4.26
CA GLU A 134 -1.88 23.22 -5.47
C GLU A 134 -1.18 22.39 -6.55
N TYR A 135 -0.13 21.66 -6.18
CA TYR A 135 0.60 20.79 -7.11
C TYR A 135 -0.27 19.69 -7.70
N PHE A 136 -1.05 18.99 -6.87
CA PHE A 136 -1.85 17.86 -7.32
C PHE A 136 -3.16 18.29 -7.98
N GLY A 137 -3.70 19.47 -7.62
CA GLY A 137 -4.98 19.97 -8.10
C GLY A 137 -6.19 19.47 -7.31
N PHE A 138 -5.97 18.90 -6.12
CA PHE A 138 -7.02 18.42 -5.23
C PHE A 138 -6.58 18.52 -3.76
N LYS A 139 -7.55 18.55 -2.83
CA LYS A 139 -7.26 18.51 -1.40
C LYS A 139 -6.80 17.12 -0.96
N ILE A 140 -5.53 17.02 -0.57
CA ILE A 140 -4.97 15.82 0.07
C ILE A 140 -5.60 15.64 1.44
N ASP A 141 -5.96 14.41 1.77
CA ASP A 141 -6.43 13.95 3.07
C ASP A 141 -5.88 12.56 3.36
N PHE A 142 -6.02 12.12 4.61
CA PHE A 142 -5.48 10.86 5.10
C PHE A 142 -6.60 10.04 5.72
N PRO A 143 -7.46 9.39 4.92
CA PRO A 143 -8.56 8.62 5.45
C PRO A 143 -8.01 7.43 6.24
N ASP A 144 -8.31 7.39 7.54
CA ASP A 144 -8.04 6.24 8.39
C ASP A 144 -9.34 5.49 8.68
N VAL A 145 -9.53 4.38 7.99
CA VAL A 145 -10.73 3.54 8.10
C VAL A 145 -10.64 2.52 9.23
N PHE A 146 -9.47 2.43 9.87
CA PHE A 146 -9.20 1.50 10.96
C PHE A 146 -9.18 2.21 12.32
N PHE A 147 -9.14 3.55 12.30
CA PHE A 147 -9.30 4.38 13.47
C PHE A 147 -10.78 4.50 13.85
N GLU A 148 -11.19 3.78 14.90
CA GLU A 148 -12.52 3.92 15.48
C GLU A 148 -12.59 5.23 16.29
N ASN A 149 -12.91 6.34 15.62
CA ASN A 149 -13.15 7.65 16.25
C ASN A 149 -14.37 7.69 17.21
N ASN A 150 -14.95 6.55 17.58
CA ASN A 150 -16.27 6.49 18.23
C ASN A 150 -16.49 5.33 19.21
N THR A 151 -15.46 4.89 19.92
CA THR A 151 -15.70 4.25 21.21
C THR A 151 -14.74 4.84 22.23
N THR A 152 -15.27 5.36 23.34
CA THR A 152 -14.59 5.17 24.61
C THR A 152 -14.14 3.72 24.63
N TYR A 153 -12.83 3.49 24.54
CA TYR A 153 -12.23 2.19 24.76
C TYR A 153 -12.87 1.60 26.02
N ASN A 154 -13.77 0.63 25.86
CA ASN A 154 -14.39 -0.04 26.99
C ASN A 154 -13.66 -1.36 27.18
N TRP A 155 -12.79 -1.35 28.18
CA TRP A 155 -12.02 -2.49 28.63
C TRP A 155 -12.86 -3.78 28.78
N LEU A 156 -14.13 -3.69 29.20
CA LEU A 156 -15.01 -4.85 29.31
C LEU A 156 -15.22 -5.58 27.97
N SER A 157 -15.37 -4.84 26.87
CA SER A 157 -15.55 -5.45 25.55
C SER A 157 -14.30 -6.18 25.08
N TYR A 158 -13.11 -5.73 25.49
CA TYR A 158 -11.85 -6.39 25.21
C TYR A 158 -11.70 -7.70 26.00
N VAL A 159 -12.04 -7.72 27.29
CA VAL A 159 -12.02 -8.94 28.10
C VAL A 159 -13.03 -9.98 27.58
N ASN A 160 -14.21 -9.54 27.12
CA ASN A 160 -15.27 -10.44 26.65
C ASN A 160 -14.96 -11.24 25.38
N VAL A 161 -13.91 -10.85 24.63
CA VAL A 161 -13.50 -11.57 23.41
C VAL A 161 -12.18 -12.34 23.58
N ASN A 162 -11.44 -12.11 24.67
CA ASN A 162 -10.15 -12.73 24.94
C ASN A 162 -10.29 -13.81 26.02
N LYS A 163 -10.35 -15.08 25.60
CA LYS A 163 -10.58 -16.23 26.50
C LYS A 163 -9.48 -16.40 27.55
N ASP A 164 -8.25 -16.03 27.23
CA ASP A 164 -7.12 -16.04 28.17
C ASP A 164 -7.33 -15.04 29.33
N LEU A 165 -7.83 -13.83 29.05
CA LEU A 165 -8.20 -12.85 30.07
C LEU A 165 -9.40 -13.29 30.92
N GLN A 166 -10.38 -13.94 30.29
CA GLN A 166 -11.51 -14.53 31.02
C GLN A 166 -11.07 -15.65 31.95
N ASN A 167 -10.23 -16.56 31.44
CA ASN A 167 -9.73 -17.71 32.20
C ASN A 167 -8.82 -17.28 33.36
N THR A 168 -8.15 -16.13 33.22
CA THR A 168 -7.28 -15.55 34.26
C THR A 168 -8.02 -14.61 35.22
N GLY A 169 -9.31 -14.35 34.97
CA GLY A 169 -10.14 -13.49 35.82
C GLY A 169 -9.79 -12.00 35.75
N ILE A 170 -9.11 -11.58 34.69
CA ILE A 170 -8.61 -10.21 34.55
C ILE A 170 -9.67 -9.33 33.92
N ILE A 171 -10.18 -8.40 34.72
CA ILE A 171 -11.33 -7.56 34.38
C ILE A 171 -11.00 -6.06 34.36
N THR A 172 -9.73 -5.68 34.58
CA THR A 172 -9.25 -4.29 34.52
C THR A 172 -8.02 -4.15 33.63
N GLU A 173 -7.89 -3.02 32.92
CA GLU A 173 -6.75 -2.76 32.02
C GLU A 173 -5.40 -2.81 32.75
N GLU A 174 -5.33 -2.26 33.96
CA GLU A 174 -4.13 -2.26 34.80
C GLU A 174 -3.65 -3.70 35.13
N ASN A 175 -4.55 -4.58 35.58
CA ASN A 175 -4.23 -5.98 35.84
C ASN A 175 -3.88 -6.76 34.57
N ALA A 176 -4.43 -6.39 33.41
CA ALA A 176 -3.99 -6.98 32.16
C ALA A 176 -2.59 -6.51 31.79
N ASN A 177 -2.29 -5.23 31.95
CA ASN A 177 -0.94 -4.71 31.73
C ASN A 177 0.07 -5.40 32.66
N PHE A 178 -0.33 -5.70 33.91
CA PHE A 178 0.49 -6.44 34.87
C PHE A 178 0.60 -7.95 34.56
N HIS A 179 -0.51 -8.60 34.21
CA HIS A 179 -0.53 -10.02 33.82
C HIS A 179 0.28 -10.27 32.56
N TYR A 180 0.13 -9.36 31.61
CA TYR A 180 0.97 -9.23 30.46
C TYR A 180 2.18 -8.35 30.75
N GLY A 181 2.73 -8.31 31.97
CA GLY A 181 3.97 -7.59 32.36
C GLY A 181 5.24 -8.07 31.63
N LYS A 182 5.06 -8.66 30.45
CA LYS A 182 6.01 -9.07 29.41
C LYS A 182 5.61 -8.63 27.99
N TYR A 183 4.44 -8.01 27.77
CA TYR A 183 3.95 -7.44 26.50
C TYR A 183 3.85 -5.91 26.52
N GLU A 184 4.57 -5.25 27.43
CA GLU A 184 4.71 -3.79 27.50
C GLU A 184 5.53 -3.21 26.32
N LYS A 185 5.25 -3.64 25.08
CA LYS A 185 5.96 -3.23 23.86
C LYS A 185 5.09 -3.09 22.62
N ARG A 186 3.75 -3.10 22.71
CA ARG A 186 2.87 -3.01 21.51
C ARG A 186 1.53 -2.36 21.80
N LYS A 187 1.40 -1.03 21.70
CA LYS A 187 0.07 -0.39 21.73
C LYS A 187 -0.04 1.03 21.16
N TYR A 188 0.66 1.37 20.07
CA TYR A 188 0.48 2.70 19.43
C TYR A 188 0.25 2.65 17.91
N ASN A 189 -0.11 1.50 17.35
CA ASN A 189 -0.12 1.29 15.89
C ASN A 189 -1.22 2.09 15.16
N ALA A 190 -2.33 2.40 15.82
CA ALA A 190 -3.44 3.16 15.22
C ALA A 190 -3.16 4.67 15.19
N GLU A 191 -2.33 5.17 16.12
CA GLU A 191 -2.00 6.59 16.30
C GLU A 191 -0.65 6.95 15.68
N MET A 192 0.03 6.02 15.01
CA MET A 192 1.27 6.32 14.29
C MET A 192 1.00 7.28 13.13
N GLY A 193 1.76 8.37 13.09
CA GLY A 193 1.72 9.39 12.06
C GLY A 193 1.67 10.80 12.64
N ILE A 194 1.76 11.79 11.76
CA ILE A 194 1.62 13.20 12.14
C ILE A 194 0.13 13.56 12.07
N PHE A 195 -0.43 14.05 13.18
CA PHE A 195 -1.81 14.55 13.20
C PHE A 195 -1.91 15.86 12.41
N THR A 196 -2.89 15.93 11.52
CA THR A 196 -3.17 17.10 10.68
C THR A 196 -4.65 17.43 10.74
N SER A 197 -5.03 18.59 10.22
CA SER A 197 -6.42 19.00 9.98
C SER A 197 -7.18 18.07 9.01
N ARG A 198 -6.48 17.08 8.42
CA ARG A 198 -6.93 16.24 7.31
C ARG A 198 -6.84 14.73 7.60
N GLY A 199 -6.55 14.36 8.84
CA GLY A 199 -6.32 12.97 9.27
C GLY A 199 -4.87 12.74 9.72
N ILE A 200 -4.51 11.47 9.84
CA ILE A 200 -3.18 11.04 10.33
C ILE A 200 -2.26 10.80 9.12
N LEU A 201 -1.28 11.67 8.93
CA LEU A 201 -0.27 11.54 7.90
C LEU A 201 0.71 10.41 8.27
N LYS A 202 0.60 9.27 7.58
CA LYS A 202 1.49 8.11 7.74
C LYS A 202 2.58 8.10 6.67
N MET A 203 3.65 7.36 6.94
CA MET A 203 4.80 7.23 6.03
C MET A 203 4.37 6.71 4.65
N ARG A 204 3.57 5.63 4.60
CA ARG A 204 2.99 5.06 3.38
C ARG A 204 2.10 6.04 2.63
N ALA A 205 1.49 7.01 3.29
CA ALA A 205 0.75 8.07 2.61
C ALA A 205 1.71 9.00 1.84
N VAL A 206 2.88 9.35 2.42
CA VAL A 206 3.93 10.09 1.70
C VAL A 206 4.46 9.28 0.52
N HIS A 207 4.64 7.96 0.67
CA HIS A 207 5.08 7.09 -0.43
C HIS A 207 4.07 7.11 -1.57
N SER A 208 2.78 6.98 -1.23
CA SER A 208 1.71 7.08 -2.23
C SER A 208 1.72 8.43 -2.91
N LEU A 209 1.92 9.53 -2.16
CA LEU A 209 2.05 10.89 -2.71
C LEU A 209 3.23 11.02 -3.70
N HIS A 210 4.38 10.43 -3.40
CA HIS A 210 5.47 10.34 -4.37
C HIS A 210 5.06 9.52 -5.60
N PHE A 211 4.49 8.33 -5.40
CA PHE A 211 4.19 7.42 -6.50
C PHE A 211 3.17 8.01 -7.48
N ILE A 212 2.08 8.60 -7.00
CA ILE A 212 1.12 9.23 -7.92
C ILE A 212 1.65 10.54 -8.53
N SER A 213 2.63 11.21 -7.92
CA SER A 213 3.35 12.31 -8.58
C SER A 213 4.10 11.80 -9.80
N ARG A 214 4.75 10.63 -9.69
CA ARG A 214 5.45 9.99 -10.81
C ARG A 214 4.48 9.59 -11.91
N ILE A 215 3.34 8.98 -11.56
CA ILE A 215 2.25 8.69 -12.51
C ILE A 215 1.81 9.97 -13.24
N LYS A 216 1.56 11.07 -12.50
CA LYS A 216 1.18 12.37 -13.06
C LYS A 216 2.23 12.91 -14.03
N GLU A 217 3.52 12.79 -13.71
CA GLU A 217 4.59 13.25 -14.58
C GLU A 217 4.80 12.35 -15.81
N THR A 218 4.59 11.03 -15.68
CA THR A 218 4.67 10.07 -16.79
C THR A 218 3.54 10.28 -17.79
N LEU A 219 2.30 10.41 -17.31
CA LEU A 219 1.11 10.51 -18.15
C LEU A 219 0.76 11.95 -18.55
N LYS A 220 1.21 12.95 -17.79
CA LYS A 220 0.93 14.38 -18.01
C LYS A 220 -0.57 14.62 -18.20
N ASP A 221 -0.95 15.33 -19.25
CA ASP A 221 -2.34 15.67 -19.55
C ASP A 221 -3.22 14.43 -19.87
N ASN A 222 -2.62 13.29 -20.21
CA ASN A 222 -3.37 12.06 -20.49
C ASN A 222 -3.91 11.38 -19.22
N ILE A 223 -3.50 11.81 -18.03
CA ILE A 223 -3.86 11.14 -16.77
C ILE A 223 -5.38 10.99 -16.60
N ILE A 224 -6.17 12.01 -16.98
CA ILE A 224 -7.63 12.04 -16.74
C ILE A 224 -8.37 10.92 -17.50
N ASN A 225 -7.83 10.48 -18.63
CA ASN A 225 -8.45 9.43 -19.44
C ASN A 225 -7.74 8.08 -19.34
N SER A 226 -6.75 7.98 -18.45
CA SER A 226 -5.88 6.81 -18.36
C SER A 226 -6.50 5.65 -17.57
N THR A 227 -6.17 4.44 -17.99
CA THR A 227 -6.32 3.21 -17.24
C THR A 227 -4.95 2.79 -16.70
N ILE A 228 -4.85 2.65 -15.39
CA ILE A 228 -3.61 2.24 -14.70
C ILE A 228 -3.78 0.83 -14.16
N LEU A 229 -2.75 0.01 -14.33
CA LEU A 229 -2.66 -1.28 -13.65
C LEU A 229 -1.48 -1.27 -12.68
N GLU A 230 -1.74 -1.56 -11.42
CA GLU A 230 -0.75 -1.66 -10.35
C GLU A 230 -0.53 -3.12 -9.95
N ILE A 231 0.73 -3.54 -9.93
CA ILE A 231 1.16 -4.83 -9.39
C ILE A 231 1.54 -4.62 -7.92
N GLY A 232 0.94 -5.36 -7.01
CA GLY A 232 1.20 -5.26 -5.57
C GLY A 232 0.65 -3.96 -4.97
N GLY A 233 -0.64 -3.68 -5.18
CA GLY A 233 -1.26 -2.43 -4.72
C GLY A 233 -1.42 -2.31 -3.20
N GLY A 234 -1.17 -3.38 -2.44
CA GLY A 234 -1.18 -3.36 -0.97
C GLY A 234 -2.55 -2.92 -0.45
N LEU A 235 -2.60 -1.87 0.36
CA LEU A 235 -3.88 -1.34 0.86
C LEU A 235 -4.70 -0.59 -0.22
N GLY A 236 -4.08 -0.18 -1.34
CA GLY A 236 -4.76 0.54 -2.42
C GLY A 236 -4.73 2.08 -2.29
N ARG A 237 -3.85 2.65 -1.45
CA ARG A 237 -3.75 4.13 -1.31
C ARG A 237 -3.42 4.85 -2.62
N ASN A 238 -2.66 4.20 -3.49
CA ASN A 238 -2.32 4.74 -4.80
C ASN A 238 -3.58 4.89 -5.66
N ALA A 239 -4.46 3.87 -5.67
CA ALA A 239 -5.77 3.94 -6.35
C ALA A 239 -6.68 5.05 -5.79
N TYR A 240 -6.65 5.28 -4.47
CA TYR A 240 -7.38 6.37 -3.81
C TYR A 240 -6.95 7.75 -4.32
N TYR A 241 -5.64 8.04 -4.30
CA TYR A 241 -5.13 9.33 -4.80
C TYR A 241 -5.19 9.44 -6.33
N ALA A 242 -5.04 8.34 -7.07
CA ALA A 242 -5.23 8.31 -8.52
C ALA A 242 -6.66 8.75 -8.90
N LYS A 243 -7.67 8.39 -8.10
CA LYS A 243 -9.06 8.83 -8.34
C LYS A 243 -9.17 10.35 -8.23
N LYS A 244 -8.51 10.92 -7.23
CA LYS A 244 -8.49 12.37 -6.99
C LYS A 244 -7.70 13.13 -8.06
N LEU A 245 -6.71 12.50 -8.68
CA LEU A 245 -6.03 12.99 -9.89
C LEU A 245 -6.90 12.93 -11.15
N GLY A 246 -8.05 12.27 -11.08
CA GLY A 246 -8.97 12.11 -12.21
C GLY A 246 -8.66 10.92 -13.10
N VAL A 247 -7.82 9.96 -12.68
CA VAL A 247 -7.59 8.71 -13.43
C VAL A 247 -8.94 8.05 -13.71
N LYS A 248 -9.13 7.58 -14.95
CA LYS A 248 -10.41 7.02 -15.38
C LYS A 248 -10.69 5.67 -14.76
N LYS A 249 -9.67 4.81 -14.69
CA LYS A 249 -9.79 3.44 -14.21
C LYS A 249 -8.50 2.96 -13.56
N TYR A 250 -8.62 2.22 -12.48
CA TYR A 250 -7.50 1.67 -11.74
C TYR A 250 -7.67 0.17 -11.53
N ILE A 251 -6.64 -0.61 -11.80
CA ILE A 251 -6.66 -2.07 -11.67
C ILE A 251 -5.55 -2.46 -10.70
N ILE A 252 -5.89 -3.13 -9.62
CA ILE A 252 -4.93 -3.70 -8.67
C ILE A 252 -4.82 -5.20 -8.96
N ILE A 253 -3.59 -5.65 -9.16
CA ILE A 253 -3.22 -7.07 -9.26
C ILE A 253 -2.39 -7.41 -8.02
N ASP A 254 -2.93 -8.25 -7.14
CA ASP A 254 -2.27 -8.60 -5.88
C ASP A 254 -2.58 -10.04 -5.46
N LEU A 255 -1.92 -10.52 -4.41
CA LEU A 255 -2.23 -11.80 -3.79
C LEU A 255 -3.68 -11.78 -3.26
N PRO A 256 -4.43 -12.90 -3.38
CA PRO A 256 -5.80 -12.97 -2.87
C PRO A 256 -5.94 -12.50 -1.42
N SER A 257 -4.95 -12.81 -0.56
CA SER A 257 -4.94 -12.36 0.83
C SER A 257 -4.83 -10.84 0.99
N THR A 258 -4.02 -10.18 0.15
CA THR A 258 -3.86 -8.72 0.16
C THR A 258 -5.12 -8.04 -0.37
N CYS A 259 -5.72 -8.61 -1.42
CA CYS A 259 -6.97 -8.12 -2.02
C CYS A 259 -8.10 -7.97 -1.00
N ILE A 260 -8.15 -8.79 0.06
CA ILE A 260 -9.11 -8.62 1.18
C ILE A 260 -8.98 -7.22 1.80
N MET A 261 -7.74 -6.82 2.13
CA MET A 261 -7.48 -5.53 2.78
C MET A 261 -7.65 -4.36 1.82
N SER A 262 -7.21 -4.50 0.56
CA SER A 262 -7.42 -3.47 -0.48
C SER A 262 -8.92 -3.22 -0.67
N SER A 263 -9.72 -4.29 -0.74
CA SER A 263 -11.17 -4.22 -0.92
C SER A 263 -11.86 -3.53 0.25
N TYR A 264 -11.46 -3.87 1.48
CA TYR A 264 -12.02 -3.22 2.66
C TYR A 264 -11.68 -1.73 2.70
N TYR A 265 -10.41 -1.38 2.53
CA TYR A 265 -9.96 0.01 2.57
C TYR A 265 -10.59 0.85 1.46
N LEU A 266 -10.57 0.38 0.22
CA LEU A 266 -11.14 1.12 -0.91
C LEU A 266 -12.66 1.17 -0.85
N GLY A 267 -13.33 0.11 -0.41
CA GLY A 267 -14.78 0.15 -0.19
C GLY A 267 -15.18 1.17 0.88
N LYS A 268 -14.34 1.36 1.91
CA LYS A 268 -14.56 2.36 2.97
C LYS A 268 -14.17 3.79 2.58
N THR A 269 -13.14 3.97 1.76
CA THR A 269 -12.63 5.30 1.39
C THR A 269 -13.24 5.85 0.10
N LEU A 270 -13.51 4.99 -0.88
CA LEU A 270 -14.09 5.36 -2.18
C LEU A 270 -15.56 5.03 -2.31
N GLY A 271 -16.12 4.19 -1.44
CA GLY A 271 -17.48 3.65 -1.54
C GLY A 271 -17.51 2.27 -2.20
N GLU A 272 -18.40 1.40 -1.73
CA GLU A 272 -18.56 0.02 -2.21
C GLU A 272 -18.95 -0.03 -3.70
N GLU A 273 -19.67 0.97 -4.17
CA GLU A 273 -20.11 1.15 -5.56
C GLU A 273 -18.98 1.57 -6.51
N ASN A 274 -17.81 1.92 -5.99
CA ASN A 274 -16.64 2.34 -6.78
C ASN A 274 -15.60 1.23 -6.96
N ILE A 275 -15.85 0.04 -6.41
CA ILE A 275 -14.95 -1.11 -6.52
C ILE A 275 -15.65 -2.30 -7.21
N THR A 276 -14.88 -3.03 -8.02
CA THR A 276 -15.23 -4.32 -8.61
C THR A 276 -14.25 -5.35 -8.07
N LEU A 277 -14.78 -6.38 -7.41
CA LEU A 277 -13.98 -7.48 -6.89
C LEU A 277 -13.91 -8.64 -7.88
N TYR A 278 -13.00 -9.58 -7.67
CA TYR A 278 -12.91 -10.78 -8.50
C TYR A 278 -14.24 -11.54 -8.51
N SER A 279 -14.60 -12.13 -9.65
CA SER A 279 -15.90 -12.74 -10.01
C SER A 279 -17.08 -11.78 -10.22
N GLU A 280 -16.94 -10.48 -9.91
CA GLU A 280 -17.99 -9.49 -10.20
C GLU A 280 -17.89 -8.97 -11.64
N THR A 281 -19.03 -8.61 -12.22
CA THR A 281 -19.13 -8.14 -13.61
C THR A 281 -19.31 -6.62 -13.74
N THR A 282 -19.38 -5.90 -12.63
CA THR A 282 -19.50 -4.44 -12.64
C THR A 282 -18.24 -3.80 -13.19
N ASP A 283 -18.37 -2.69 -13.91
CA ASP A 283 -17.24 -1.93 -14.46
C ASP A 283 -17.04 -0.63 -13.68
N ASN A 284 -16.64 -0.78 -12.41
CA ASN A 284 -16.44 0.35 -11.50
C ASN A 284 -15.03 0.93 -11.63
N TYR A 285 -14.77 2.03 -10.91
CA TYR A 285 -13.50 2.75 -10.99
C TYR A 285 -12.28 1.87 -10.63
N VAL A 286 -12.31 1.15 -9.51
CA VAL A 286 -11.22 0.23 -9.12
C VAL A 286 -11.60 -1.22 -9.36
N HIS A 287 -10.76 -1.97 -10.06
CA HIS A 287 -10.83 -3.43 -10.12
C HIS A 287 -9.77 -4.03 -9.21
N ILE A 288 -10.14 -4.94 -8.31
CA ILE A 288 -9.21 -5.62 -7.40
C ILE A 288 -9.22 -7.09 -7.78
N LEU A 289 -8.10 -7.54 -8.33
CA LEU A 289 -7.98 -8.83 -9.02
C LEU A 289 -6.78 -9.63 -8.48
N PRO A 290 -6.87 -10.97 -8.45
CA PRO A 290 -5.77 -11.83 -8.04
C PRO A 290 -4.62 -11.82 -9.06
N THR A 291 -3.43 -12.26 -8.64
CA THR A 291 -2.20 -12.19 -9.46
C THR A 291 -2.30 -12.83 -10.84
N PHE A 292 -3.02 -13.93 -10.97
CA PHE A 292 -3.17 -14.66 -12.23
C PHE A 292 -3.95 -13.89 -13.29
N GLU A 293 -4.77 -12.91 -12.89
CA GLU A 293 -5.50 -12.06 -13.83
C GLU A 293 -4.58 -11.12 -14.62
N TYR A 294 -3.30 -10.95 -14.26
CA TYR A 294 -2.40 -9.97 -14.88
C TYR A 294 -2.40 -9.99 -16.41
N ILE A 295 -2.43 -11.17 -17.04
CA ILE A 295 -2.22 -11.35 -18.49
C ILE A 295 -3.55 -11.38 -19.28
N ASN A 296 -4.71 -11.20 -18.64
CA ASN A 296 -6.01 -11.31 -19.30
C ASN A 296 -6.31 -10.13 -20.25
N ASN A 297 -5.66 -10.10 -21.43
CA ASN A 297 -5.88 -9.23 -22.60
C ASN A 297 -6.52 -7.87 -22.28
N ARG A 298 -5.87 -7.08 -21.42
CA ARG A 298 -6.27 -5.70 -21.10
C ARG A 298 -5.39 -4.74 -21.88
N ASN A 299 -5.94 -3.61 -22.30
CA ASN A 299 -5.13 -2.50 -22.79
C ASN A 299 -5.17 -1.41 -21.72
N VAL A 300 -4.02 -1.08 -21.16
CA VAL A 300 -3.84 -0.08 -20.11
C VAL A 300 -2.77 0.91 -20.55
N ASP A 301 -2.87 2.16 -20.11
CA ASP A 301 -1.96 3.23 -20.52
C ASP A 301 -0.62 3.16 -19.78
N LEU A 302 -0.64 2.62 -18.55
CA LEU A 302 0.54 2.48 -17.71
C LEU A 302 0.40 1.27 -16.77
N VAL A 303 1.41 0.42 -16.77
CA VAL A 303 1.64 -0.54 -15.69
C VAL A 303 2.56 0.12 -14.67
N VAL A 304 2.23 -0.02 -13.39
CA VAL A 304 3.02 0.52 -12.29
C VAL A 304 3.31 -0.56 -11.27
N GLN A 305 4.47 -0.48 -10.63
CA GLN A 305 4.83 -1.37 -9.55
C GLN A 305 5.73 -0.62 -8.56
N PHE A 306 5.43 -0.75 -7.27
CA PHE A 306 6.16 -0.11 -6.18
C PHE A 306 6.51 -1.14 -5.10
N ASP A 307 7.79 -1.27 -4.74
CA ASP A 307 8.26 -1.98 -3.54
C ASP A 307 7.74 -3.43 -3.43
N GLY A 308 8.12 -4.30 -4.39
CA GLY A 308 7.58 -5.66 -4.41
C GLY A 308 8.04 -6.57 -5.55
N LEU A 309 8.49 -6.02 -6.68
CA LEU A 309 8.90 -6.83 -7.82
C LEU A 309 10.18 -7.61 -7.53
N THR A 310 11.11 -7.05 -6.74
CA THR A 310 12.36 -7.74 -6.36
C THR A 310 12.19 -8.65 -5.14
N GLU A 311 11.02 -8.64 -4.48
CA GLU A 311 10.70 -9.46 -3.30
C GLU A 311 10.07 -10.82 -3.68
N MET A 312 9.66 -10.97 -4.94
CA MET A 312 9.22 -12.23 -5.52
C MET A 312 10.42 -13.04 -6.03
N GLY A 313 10.24 -14.34 -6.27
CA GLY A 313 11.26 -15.12 -7.01
C GLY A 313 11.48 -14.56 -8.41
N MET A 314 12.74 -14.57 -8.88
CA MET A 314 13.14 -13.95 -10.16
C MET A 314 12.27 -14.42 -11.35
N ILE A 315 11.90 -15.70 -11.40
CA ILE A 315 11.06 -16.26 -12.48
C ILE A 315 9.70 -15.56 -12.54
N ASN A 316 9.07 -15.31 -11.39
CA ASN A 316 7.76 -14.65 -11.34
C ASN A 316 7.86 -13.17 -11.71
N SER A 317 8.93 -12.50 -11.28
CA SER A 317 9.19 -11.10 -11.64
C SER A 317 9.50 -10.93 -13.12
N GLU A 318 10.23 -11.87 -13.72
CA GLU A 318 10.44 -11.93 -15.17
C GLU A 318 9.12 -12.10 -15.93
N LYS A 319 8.15 -12.87 -15.40
CA LYS A 319 6.82 -12.99 -16.03
C LYS A 319 6.10 -11.64 -16.09
N TYR A 320 6.15 -10.82 -15.04
CA TYR A 320 5.54 -9.49 -15.06
C TYR A 320 6.18 -8.57 -16.11
N ILE A 321 7.52 -8.49 -16.10
CA ILE A 321 8.28 -7.64 -17.02
C ILE A 321 8.16 -8.12 -18.48
N ASN A 322 8.20 -9.42 -18.73
CA ASN A 322 8.14 -9.94 -20.10
C ASN A 322 6.74 -9.90 -20.71
N ASN A 323 5.68 -9.80 -19.89
CA ASN A 323 4.31 -9.77 -20.38
C ASN A 323 3.67 -8.39 -20.34
N PHE A 324 4.27 -7.36 -19.73
CA PHE A 324 3.63 -6.03 -19.69
C PHE A 324 3.42 -5.46 -21.10
N ASN A 325 4.29 -5.81 -22.05
CA ASN A 325 4.19 -5.39 -23.46
C ASN A 325 2.91 -5.89 -24.16
N LYS A 326 2.24 -6.91 -23.60
CA LYS A 326 0.96 -7.42 -24.10
C LYS A 326 -0.20 -6.51 -23.71
N ILE A 327 -0.03 -5.71 -22.66
CA ILE A 327 -1.11 -4.94 -22.05
C ILE A 327 -0.86 -3.42 -21.97
N SER A 328 0.40 -2.98 -22.09
CA SER A 328 0.81 -1.58 -21.99
C SER A 328 2.07 -1.31 -22.78
N GLN A 329 2.28 -0.05 -23.17
CA GLN A 329 3.55 0.41 -23.74
C GLN A 329 4.56 0.86 -22.67
N LEU A 330 4.08 1.18 -21.46
CA LEU A 330 4.87 1.79 -20.40
C LEU A 330 4.77 0.96 -19.11
N PHE A 331 5.91 0.86 -18.42
CA PHE A 331 6.02 0.25 -17.10
C PHE A 331 6.84 1.17 -16.18
N LEU A 332 6.23 1.70 -15.13
CA LEU A 332 6.92 2.50 -14.11
C LEU A 332 7.19 1.64 -12.88
N SER A 333 8.45 1.54 -12.48
CA SER A 333 8.93 0.70 -11.38
C SER A 333 9.67 1.54 -10.35
N ILE A 334 9.42 1.32 -9.06
CA ILE A 334 10.26 1.86 -7.98
C ILE A 334 10.53 0.75 -6.96
N ASN A 335 11.77 0.25 -6.88
CA ASN A 335 12.13 -0.86 -5.99
C ASN A 335 13.49 -0.65 -5.33
N HIS A 336 13.69 -1.30 -4.18
CA HIS A 336 15.00 -1.38 -3.57
C HIS A 336 15.90 -2.40 -4.27
N GLU A 337 17.20 -2.11 -4.30
CA GLU A 337 18.22 -2.96 -4.93
C GLU A 337 18.99 -3.85 -3.94
N ALA A 338 18.51 -3.95 -2.70
CA ALA A 338 19.14 -4.77 -1.67
C ALA A 338 18.88 -6.29 -1.82
N ASN A 339 17.98 -6.70 -2.71
CA ASN A 339 17.64 -8.10 -2.95
C ASN A 339 18.64 -8.79 -3.89
N THR A 340 18.45 -10.10 -4.11
CA THR A 340 19.36 -10.94 -4.91
C THR A 340 19.42 -10.58 -6.39
N TYR A 341 18.46 -9.81 -6.89
CA TYR A 341 18.41 -9.26 -8.24
C TYR A 341 17.70 -7.90 -8.23
N THR A 342 17.91 -7.12 -9.29
CA THR A 342 17.30 -5.81 -9.51
C THR A 342 16.30 -5.84 -10.66
N VAL A 343 15.44 -4.83 -10.77
CA VAL A 343 14.51 -4.71 -11.92
C VAL A 343 15.29 -4.56 -13.24
N ASN A 344 16.45 -3.90 -13.20
CA ASN A 344 17.41 -3.84 -14.29
C ASN A 344 17.88 -5.22 -14.78
N ASP A 345 18.08 -6.19 -13.88
CA ASP A 345 18.43 -7.55 -14.27
C ASP A 345 17.29 -8.27 -15.00
N LEU A 346 16.03 -7.88 -14.75
CA LEU A 346 14.85 -8.45 -15.39
C LEU A 346 14.70 -8.00 -16.84
N TYR A 347 14.75 -6.69 -17.12
CA TYR A 347 14.50 -6.20 -18.49
C TYR A 347 15.72 -6.24 -19.40
N LYS A 348 16.95 -6.25 -18.87
CA LYS A 348 18.18 -6.32 -19.69
C LYS A 348 18.23 -7.52 -20.64
N LYS A 349 17.54 -8.60 -20.29
CA LYS A 349 17.45 -9.81 -21.12
C LYS A 349 16.50 -9.66 -22.30
N ASN A 350 15.59 -8.69 -22.25
CA ASN A 350 14.55 -8.47 -23.25
C ASN A 350 14.89 -7.27 -24.13
N LYS A 351 15.35 -7.56 -25.35
CA LYS A 351 15.77 -6.53 -26.32
C LYS A 351 14.64 -5.60 -26.78
N ASN A 352 13.38 -5.99 -26.57
CA ASN A 352 12.22 -5.19 -26.97
C ASN A 352 11.80 -4.19 -25.88
N ILE A 353 12.54 -4.12 -24.76
CA ILE A 353 12.28 -3.21 -23.66
C ILE A 353 13.45 -2.25 -23.56
N ILE A 354 13.16 -0.95 -23.63
CA ILE A 354 14.11 0.12 -23.41
C ILE A 354 13.85 0.78 -22.05
N CYS A 355 14.93 1.13 -21.36
CA CYS A 355 14.86 1.96 -20.17
C CYS A 355 14.89 3.43 -20.60
N VAL A 356 13.77 4.13 -20.40
CA VAL A 356 13.62 5.57 -20.73
C VAL A 356 14.43 6.40 -19.75
N HIS A 357 14.37 6.07 -18.46
CA HIS A 357 15.22 6.65 -17.43
C HIS A 357 15.38 5.70 -16.26
N ARG A 358 16.49 5.88 -15.54
CA ARG A 358 16.82 5.20 -14.30
C ARG A 358 17.55 6.15 -13.37
N PHE A 359 17.07 6.34 -12.16
CA PHE A 359 17.74 7.16 -11.15
C PHE A 359 17.41 6.68 -9.73
N LEU A 360 18.27 7.04 -8.77
CA LEU A 360 18.00 6.78 -7.35
C LEU A 360 16.75 7.54 -6.92
N SER A 361 15.78 6.83 -6.36
CA SER A 361 14.60 7.47 -5.79
C SER A 361 15.03 8.30 -4.59
N TRP A 362 14.63 9.57 -4.57
CA TRP A 362 14.88 10.47 -3.44
C TRP A 362 14.08 10.06 -2.19
N TYR A 363 13.03 9.25 -2.38
CA TYR A 363 12.06 8.95 -1.34
C TYR A 363 12.66 8.05 -0.25
N ARG A 364 13.47 7.05 -0.61
CA ARG A 364 14.12 6.15 0.34
C ARG A 364 15.44 5.62 -0.21
N ASP A 365 16.48 5.67 0.61
CA ASP A 365 17.81 5.17 0.25
C ASP A 365 17.75 3.70 -0.19
N GLY A 366 18.49 3.40 -1.25
CA GLY A 366 18.53 2.06 -1.87
C GLY A 366 17.41 1.78 -2.87
N TYR A 367 16.42 2.67 -3.02
CA TYR A 367 15.40 2.55 -4.06
C TYR A 367 15.83 3.19 -5.37
N VAL A 368 15.43 2.58 -6.48
CA VAL A 368 15.65 3.06 -7.84
C VAL A 368 14.30 3.17 -8.54
N GLU A 369 14.09 4.29 -9.21
CA GLU A 369 12.98 4.49 -10.14
C GLU A 369 13.43 4.19 -11.56
N GLU A 370 12.63 3.42 -12.28
CA GLU A 370 12.84 3.04 -13.67
C GLU A 370 11.54 3.17 -14.48
N LEU A 371 11.60 3.91 -15.58
CA LEU A 371 10.53 3.92 -16.58
C LEU A 371 10.97 3.09 -17.78
N LEU A 372 10.24 2.03 -18.04
CA LEU A 372 10.47 1.14 -19.17
C LEU A 372 9.44 1.39 -20.25
N LYS A 373 9.86 1.20 -21.50
CA LYS A 373 9.01 1.31 -22.67
C LYS A 373 9.26 0.14 -23.62
N CYS A 374 8.20 -0.37 -24.23
CA CYS A 374 8.34 -1.35 -25.32
C CYS A 374 8.72 -0.65 -26.63
N GLU A 375 9.69 -1.20 -27.34
CA GLU A 375 9.88 -0.89 -28.75
C GLU A 375 8.76 -1.57 -29.54
N ASN A 376 7.98 -0.77 -30.27
CA ASN A 376 7.06 -1.34 -31.25
C ASN A 376 7.92 -2.04 -32.30
N ASN A 377 7.76 -3.36 -32.43
CA ASN A 377 8.18 -4.05 -33.66
C ASN A 377 7.29 -3.49 -34.77
N VAL A 378 7.77 -2.47 -35.48
CA VAL A 378 7.18 -2.00 -36.74
C VAL A 378 7.26 -3.13 -37.77
#